data_AF-A0A3Q9J7C2-F1
#
_entry.id   AF-A0A3Q9J7C2-F1
#
_cell.length_a   1.000
_cell.length_b   1.000
_cell.length_c   1.000
_cell.angle_alpha   90.00
_cell.angle_beta   90.00
_cell.angle_gamma   90.00
#
_symmetry.space_group_name_H-M   'P 1'
#
loop_
_entity.id
_entity.type
_entity.pdbx_description
1 polymer ?
#
loop_
_entity_poly.entity_id
_entity_poly.type
_entity_poly.pdbx_seq_one_letter_code
_entity_poly.pdbx_strand_id
1 'polypeptide(L)'
;MNSADPTAPMSRQVGTLTLSVWPDSPLGEHQRYLYRIEDTATGQTIDGRDLFTGAGAPVAPDRAMRDLAAYLTAAGEARQYAIDNPGSRPEHEGLFPGWVAEAARQNVDALALLAEGEPPELSRRPAPTPSWFEHPGGSTMAQTRGRSL
;
A
#
# COMPACT_ATOMS: atom_id res chain seq x y z
N MET A 1 17.77 4.53 10.73
CA MET A 1 16.95 5.26 9.74
C MET A 1 17.55 4.97 8.37
N ASN A 2 17.00 4.00 7.64
CA ASN A 2 17.41 3.73 6.25
C ASN A 2 16.68 4.73 5.36
N SER A 3 17.34 5.83 5.05
CA SER A 3 16.88 6.74 4.00
C SER A 3 17.15 6.04 2.68
N ALA A 4 16.14 5.38 2.11
CA ALA A 4 16.20 4.94 0.72
C ALA A 4 16.55 6.17 -0.13
N ASP A 5 17.57 6.05 -0.97
CA ASP A 5 17.98 7.12 -1.88
C ASP A 5 16.79 7.49 -2.76
N PRO A 6 16.29 8.75 -2.74
CA PRO A 6 15.09 9.15 -3.45
C PRO A 6 15.28 9.11 -4.98
N THR A 7 16.50 8.90 -5.45
CA THR A 7 16.90 8.79 -6.85
C THR A 7 17.05 7.35 -7.33
N ALA A 8 16.99 6.35 -6.45
CA ALA A 8 17.15 4.96 -6.82
C ALA A 8 15.87 4.39 -7.47
N PRO A 9 15.99 3.61 -8.57
CA PRO A 9 14.87 2.88 -9.12
C PRO A 9 14.35 1.85 -8.10
N MET A 10 13.03 1.74 -7.99
CA MET A 10 12.37 0.79 -7.10
C MET A 10 11.48 -0.13 -7.92
N SER A 11 11.63 -1.44 -7.71
CA SER A 11 10.82 -2.47 -8.37
C SER A 11 10.13 -3.35 -7.34
N ARG A 12 8.90 -3.77 -7.62
CA ARG A 12 8.09 -4.62 -6.74
C ARG A 12 7.19 -5.53 -7.56
N GLN A 13 7.17 -6.82 -7.22
CA GLN A 13 6.33 -7.81 -7.87
C GLN A 13 4.98 -7.92 -7.14
N VAL A 14 3.90 -7.97 -7.91
CA VAL A 14 2.51 -8.03 -7.46
C VAL A 14 1.79 -9.12 -8.26
N GLY A 15 1.84 -10.34 -7.72
CA GLY A 15 1.37 -11.54 -8.44
C GLY A 15 2.13 -11.73 -9.75
N THR A 16 1.43 -11.62 -10.89
CA THR A 16 2.06 -11.71 -12.23
C THR A 16 2.66 -10.40 -12.71
N LEU A 17 2.36 -9.26 -12.08
CA LEU A 17 2.85 -7.96 -12.49
C LEU A 17 4.18 -7.62 -11.82
N THR A 18 5.13 -7.08 -12.58
CA THR A 18 6.32 -6.40 -12.05
C THR A 18 6.16 -4.90 -12.28
N LEU A 19 6.10 -4.14 -11.20
CA LEU A 19 6.00 -2.68 -11.21
C LEU A 19 7.36 -2.09 -10.91
N SER A 20 7.82 -1.15 -11.72
CA SER A 20 9.06 -0.41 -11.48
C SER A 20 8.81 1.08 -11.58
N VAL A 21 9.37 1.87 -10.68
CA VAL A 21 9.30 3.33 -10.68
C VAL A 21 10.70 3.92 -10.54
N TRP A 22 10.98 5.00 -11.26
CA TRP A 22 12.23 5.73 -11.14
C TRP A 22 12.04 7.22 -11.46
N PRO A 23 12.84 8.10 -10.86
CA PRO A 23 12.71 9.53 -11.10
C PRO A 23 13.19 9.93 -12.49
N ASP A 24 12.46 10.84 -13.12
CA ASP A 24 12.80 11.51 -14.38
C ASP A 24 13.58 12.80 -14.06
N SER A 25 14.86 12.87 -14.44
CA SER A 25 15.74 14.04 -14.24
C SER A 25 16.09 14.72 -15.58
N PRO A 26 16.24 16.06 -15.64
CA PRO A 26 16.54 16.96 -14.53
C PRO A 26 15.29 17.63 -13.92
N LEU A 27 15.25 17.58 -12.60
CA LEU A 27 14.28 18.24 -11.74
C LEU A 27 14.38 19.77 -11.89
N GLY A 28 13.50 20.37 -12.69
CA GLY A 28 13.12 21.77 -12.48
C GLY A 28 12.26 21.89 -11.22
N GLU A 29 11.22 22.73 -11.25
CA GLU A 29 10.21 22.83 -10.17
C GLU A 29 9.31 21.58 -10.04
N HIS A 30 9.51 20.56 -10.87
CA HIS A 30 8.63 19.41 -11.02
C HIS A 30 9.42 18.11 -10.93
N GLN A 31 9.09 17.26 -9.96
CA GLN A 31 9.58 15.88 -9.93
C GLN A 31 8.60 14.99 -10.67
N ARG A 32 9.06 14.39 -11.77
CA ARG A 32 8.30 13.43 -12.56
C ARG A 32 8.85 12.04 -12.27
N TYR A 33 7.96 11.05 -12.18
CA TYR A 33 8.35 9.64 -12.09
C TYR A 33 7.96 8.94 -13.37
N LEU A 34 8.92 8.20 -13.94
CA LEU A 34 8.62 7.18 -14.92
C LEU A 34 8.20 5.91 -14.18
N TYR A 35 7.36 5.14 -14.83
CA TYR A 35 7.00 3.82 -14.37
C TYR A 35 7.05 2.81 -15.52
N ARG A 36 7.31 1.55 -15.17
CA ARG A 36 7.16 0.38 -16.02
C ARG A 36 6.21 -0.60 -15.37
N ILE A 37 5.28 -1.10 -16.16
CA ILE A 37 4.44 -2.24 -15.81
C ILE A 37 4.80 -3.37 -16.77
N GLU A 38 5.19 -4.50 -16.20
CA GLU A 38 5.45 -5.73 -16.93
C GLU A 38 4.51 -6.81 -16.43
N ASP A 39 3.89 -7.56 -17.33
CA ASP A 39 3.18 -8.80 -16.99
C ASP A 39 4.08 -9.99 -17.31
N THR A 40 4.56 -10.67 -16.27
CA THR A 40 5.47 -11.81 -16.38
C THR A 40 4.80 -13.06 -16.96
N ALA A 41 3.47 -13.13 -16.95
CA ALA A 41 2.74 -14.26 -17.53
C ALA A 41 2.66 -14.15 -19.07
N THR A 42 2.55 -12.94 -19.60
CA THR A 42 2.38 -12.68 -21.04
C THR A 42 3.62 -12.10 -21.70
N GLY A 43 4.57 -11.59 -20.90
CA GLY A 43 5.75 -10.86 -21.38
C GLY A 43 5.44 -9.45 -21.89
N GLN A 44 4.22 -8.93 -21.67
CA GLN A 44 3.85 -7.59 -22.11
C GLN A 44 4.45 -6.53 -21.20
N THR A 45 4.88 -5.41 -21.77
CA THR A 45 5.46 -4.30 -21.02
C THR A 45 4.92 -2.97 -21.53
N ILE A 46 4.68 -2.03 -20.62
CA ILE A 46 4.43 -0.63 -20.92
C ILE A 46 5.23 0.27 -20.00
N ASP A 47 5.72 1.36 -20.58
CA ASP A 47 6.36 2.46 -19.87
C ASP A 47 5.44 3.69 -19.89
N GLY A 48 5.33 4.39 -18.77
CA GLY A 48 4.58 5.65 -18.65
C GLY A 48 5.36 6.70 -17.85
N ARG A 49 4.88 7.94 -17.89
CA ARG A 49 5.60 9.12 -17.35
C ARG A 49 4.70 10.15 -16.65
N ASP A 50 3.46 9.75 -16.41
CA ASP A 50 2.35 10.60 -16.02
C ASP A 50 1.97 10.46 -14.53
N LEU A 51 2.66 9.58 -13.79
CA LEU A 51 2.34 9.26 -12.39
C LEU A 51 2.36 10.49 -11.46
N PHE A 52 3.23 11.47 -11.75
CA PHE A 52 3.25 12.77 -11.10
C PHE A 52 3.55 13.86 -12.12
N THR A 53 2.60 14.78 -12.30
CA THR A 53 2.76 15.97 -13.13
C THR A 53 2.37 17.20 -12.31
N GLY A 54 3.33 17.80 -11.58
CA GLY A 54 3.02 18.95 -10.73
C GLY A 54 4.23 19.61 -10.09
N ALA A 55 4.07 20.88 -9.65
CA ALA A 55 5.05 21.58 -8.82
C ALA A 55 4.83 21.16 -7.37
N GLY A 56 5.89 20.75 -6.66
CA GLY A 56 5.73 20.28 -5.30
C GLY A 56 6.98 19.67 -4.69
N ALA A 57 6.84 19.25 -3.43
CA ALA A 57 7.89 18.56 -2.70
C ALA A 57 8.26 17.22 -3.36
N PRO A 58 9.52 16.75 -3.20
CA PRO A 58 9.92 15.41 -3.60
C PRO A 58 8.94 14.35 -3.10
N VAL A 59 8.44 13.53 -4.02
CA VAL A 59 7.70 12.32 -3.68
C VAL A 59 8.72 11.21 -3.48
N ALA A 60 8.63 10.47 -2.38
CA ALA A 60 9.48 9.31 -2.15
C ALA A 60 9.10 8.16 -3.12
N PRO A 61 10.06 7.35 -3.60
CA PRO A 61 9.77 6.22 -4.51
C PRO A 61 8.70 5.25 -3.99
N ASP A 62 8.65 5.01 -2.67
CA ASP A 62 7.62 4.15 -2.06
C ASP A 62 6.21 4.76 -2.19
N ARG A 63 6.09 6.08 -2.04
CA ARG A 63 4.81 6.76 -2.26
C ARG A 63 4.39 6.67 -3.72
N ALA A 64 5.33 6.83 -4.66
CA ALA A 64 5.07 6.65 -6.08
C ALA A 64 4.60 5.23 -6.40
N MET A 65 5.24 4.21 -5.83
CA MET A 65 4.82 2.81 -6.00
C MET A 65 3.38 2.58 -5.49
N ARG A 66 3.02 3.15 -4.33
CA ARG A 66 1.66 3.04 -3.77
C ARG A 66 0.62 3.72 -4.64
N ASP A 67 0.91 4.92 -5.13
CA ASP A 67 -0.02 5.67 -6.00
C ASP A 67 -0.20 4.95 -7.36
N LEU A 68 0.86 4.37 -7.94
CA LEU A 68 0.75 3.49 -9.11
C LEU A 68 -0.16 2.29 -8.85
N ALA A 69 -0.01 1.64 -7.69
CA ALA A 69 -0.85 0.51 -7.33
C ALA A 69 -2.31 0.90 -7.15
N ALA A 70 -2.59 2.08 -6.57
CA ALA A 70 -3.95 2.60 -6.43
C ALA A 70 -4.60 2.82 -7.81
N TYR A 71 -3.88 3.42 -8.76
CA TYR A 71 -4.38 3.60 -10.13
C TYR A 71 -4.65 2.28 -10.84
N LEU A 72 -3.76 1.28 -10.68
CA LEU A 72 -3.97 -0.05 -11.24
C LEU A 72 -5.15 -0.77 -10.61
N THR A 73 -5.35 -0.63 -9.29
CA THR A 73 -6.52 -1.17 -8.58
C THR A 73 -7.80 -0.61 -9.19
N ALA A 74 -7.91 0.71 -9.32
CA ALA A 74 -9.08 1.36 -9.91
C ALA A 74 -9.32 0.93 -11.38
N ALA A 75 -8.24 0.75 -12.16
CA ALA A 75 -8.34 0.25 -13.53
C ALA A 75 -8.85 -1.21 -13.59
N GLY A 76 -8.38 -2.07 -12.68
CA GLY A 76 -8.84 -3.45 -12.54
C GLY A 76 -10.31 -3.53 -12.12
N GLU A 77 -10.73 -2.71 -11.16
CA GLU A 77 -12.13 -2.60 -10.72
C GLU A 77 -13.03 -2.09 -11.84
N ALA A 78 -12.63 -1.06 -12.57
CA ALA A 78 -13.38 -0.56 -13.72
C ALA A 78 -13.50 -1.63 -14.82
N ARG A 79 -12.44 -2.43 -15.03
CA ARG A 79 -12.50 -3.55 -15.97
C ARG A 79 -13.51 -4.62 -15.53
N GLN A 80 -13.51 -4.99 -14.25
CA GLN A 80 -14.50 -5.91 -13.69
C GLN A 80 -15.92 -5.35 -13.83
N TYR A 81 -16.10 -4.07 -13.50
CA TYR A 81 -17.39 -3.40 -13.63
C TYR A 81 -17.92 -3.41 -15.08
N ALA A 82 -17.06 -3.17 -16.08
CA ALA A 82 -17.44 -3.23 -17.48
C ALA A 82 -17.85 -4.65 -17.95
N ILE A 83 -17.27 -5.69 -17.35
CA ILE A 83 -17.66 -7.09 -17.59
C ILE A 83 -19.04 -7.35 -16.98
N ASP A 84 -19.27 -6.88 -15.75
CA ASP A 84 -20.52 -7.09 -15.02
C ASP A 84 -21.67 -6.22 -15.57
N ASN A 85 -21.36 -5.09 -16.20
CA ASN A 85 -22.32 -4.10 -16.68
C ASN A 85 -22.09 -3.78 -18.18
N PRO A 86 -22.41 -4.73 -19.08
CA PRO A 86 -22.21 -4.54 -20.52
C PRO A 86 -22.97 -3.31 -21.02
N GLY A 87 -22.26 -2.42 -21.74
CA GLY A 87 -22.82 -1.17 -22.29
C GLY A 87 -22.62 0.07 -21.42
N SER A 88 -22.10 -0.08 -20.20
CA SER A 88 -21.65 1.04 -19.37
C SER A 88 -20.19 1.39 -19.66
N ARG A 89 -19.83 2.67 -19.52
CA ARG A 89 -18.45 3.16 -19.59
C ARG A 89 -17.99 3.66 -18.23
N PRO A 90 -17.19 2.89 -17.47
CA PRO A 90 -16.70 3.34 -16.18
C PRO A 90 -15.69 4.48 -16.32
N GLU A 91 -15.59 5.33 -15.30
CA GLU A 91 -14.78 6.55 -15.33
C GLU A 91 -13.28 6.29 -15.53
N HIS A 92 -12.80 5.11 -15.09
CA HIS A 92 -11.41 4.70 -15.21
C HIS A 92 -11.16 3.83 -16.45
N GLU A 93 -12.16 3.66 -17.33
CA GLU A 93 -12.00 2.99 -18.61
C GLU A 93 -11.03 3.78 -19.50
N GLY A 94 -9.97 3.11 -19.97
CA GLY A 94 -8.98 3.71 -20.87
C GLY A 94 -7.83 4.45 -20.18
N LEU A 95 -7.75 4.46 -18.84
CA LEU A 95 -6.55 4.96 -18.14
C LEU A 95 -5.29 4.17 -18.48
N PHE A 96 -5.45 2.85 -18.67
CA PHE A 96 -4.38 1.97 -19.12
C PHE A 96 -4.84 1.15 -20.33
N PRO A 97 -3.90 0.61 -21.13
CA PRO A 97 -4.23 -0.35 -22.17
C PRO A 97 -5.06 -1.52 -21.63
N GLY A 98 -5.93 -2.09 -22.45
CA GLY A 98 -6.87 -3.13 -22.02
C GLY A 98 -6.19 -4.36 -21.38
N TRP A 99 -4.99 -4.73 -21.84
CA TRP A 99 -4.23 -5.83 -21.25
C TRP A 99 -3.74 -5.51 -19.82
N VAL A 100 -3.36 -4.25 -19.54
CA VAL A 100 -2.95 -3.81 -18.20
C VAL A 100 -4.15 -3.84 -17.27
N ALA A 101 -5.30 -3.32 -17.71
CA ALA A 101 -6.52 -3.33 -16.92
C ALA A 101 -6.99 -4.76 -16.61
N GLU A 102 -6.82 -5.68 -17.56
CA GLU A 102 -7.12 -7.11 -17.36
C GLU A 102 -6.15 -7.77 -16.37
N ALA A 103 -4.85 -7.54 -16.52
CA ALA A 103 -3.84 -8.07 -15.60
C ALA A 103 -4.00 -7.46 -14.19
N ALA A 104 -4.37 -6.17 -14.09
CA ALA A 104 -4.65 -5.51 -12.83
C ALA A 104 -5.90 -6.11 -12.16
N ARG A 105 -6.96 -6.40 -12.92
CA ARG A 105 -8.15 -7.10 -12.42
C ARG A 105 -7.81 -8.47 -11.82
N GLN A 106 -6.90 -9.21 -12.44
CA GLN A 106 -6.44 -10.53 -11.95
C GLN A 106 -5.60 -10.44 -10.67
N ASN A 107 -5.01 -9.29 -10.39
CA ASN A 107 -4.12 -9.05 -9.25
C ASN A 107 -4.67 -7.98 -8.29
N VAL A 108 -5.97 -7.69 -8.33
CA VAL A 108 -6.58 -6.52 -7.68
C VAL A 108 -6.38 -6.50 -6.16
N ASP A 109 -6.52 -7.65 -5.49
CA ASP A 109 -6.31 -7.75 -4.03
C ASP A 109 -4.86 -7.45 -3.64
N ALA A 110 -3.91 -7.97 -4.42
CA ALA A 110 -2.48 -7.77 -4.18
C ALA A 110 -2.07 -6.31 -4.46
N LEU A 111 -2.68 -5.66 -5.46
CA LEU A 111 -2.50 -4.24 -5.75
C LEU A 111 -3.11 -3.35 -4.67
N ALA A 112 -4.29 -3.69 -4.15
CA ALA A 112 -4.93 -2.97 -3.05
C ALA A 112 -4.07 -2.99 -1.78
N LEU A 113 -3.55 -4.18 -1.40
CA LEU A 113 -2.60 -4.31 -0.29
C LEU A 113 -1.31 -3.50 -0.52
N LEU A 114 -0.86 -3.41 -1.77
CA LEU A 114 0.28 -2.56 -2.15
C LEU A 114 0.00 -1.08 -1.91
N ALA A 115 -1.19 -0.64 -2.32
CA ALA A 115 -1.64 0.75 -2.34
C ALA A 115 -1.89 1.29 -0.93
N GLU A 116 -2.51 0.49 -0.05
CA GLU A 116 -2.66 0.80 1.37
C GLU A 116 -1.28 0.97 2.05
N GLY A 117 -0.26 0.33 1.47
CA GLY A 117 1.08 0.23 2.02
C GLY A 117 1.13 -0.76 3.17
N GLU A 118 2.33 -1.05 3.68
CA GLU A 118 2.42 -1.64 5.01
C GLU A 118 1.57 -0.74 5.94
N PRO A 119 0.61 -1.30 6.72
CA PRO A 119 0.01 -0.52 7.78
C PRO A 119 1.19 0.08 8.52
N PRO A 120 1.18 1.39 8.86
CA PRO A 120 2.20 1.87 9.76
C PRO A 120 2.18 0.87 10.90
N GLU A 121 3.34 0.30 11.25
CA GLU A 121 3.55 -0.13 12.62
C GLU A 121 3.33 1.14 13.44
N LEU A 122 2.05 1.47 13.68
CA LEU A 122 1.60 2.19 14.83
C LEU A 122 2.32 1.44 15.92
N SER A 123 3.38 2.08 16.39
CA SER A 123 3.87 1.95 17.74
C SER A 123 3.27 0.72 18.38
N ARG A 124 3.95 -0.43 18.31
CA ARG A 124 3.91 -1.37 19.42
C ARG A 124 4.46 -0.64 20.65
N ARG A 125 3.79 0.43 21.06
CA ARG A 125 3.68 0.79 22.44
C ARG A 125 2.96 -0.43 22.98
N PRO A 126 3.60 -1.26 23.83
CA PRO A 126 2.85 -2.30 24.50
C PRO A 126 1.60 -1.63 25.05
N ALA A 127 0.42 -2.20 24.75
CA ALA A 127 -0.82 -1.72 25.34
C ALA A 127 -0.52 -1.49 26.83
N PRO A 128 -0.73 -0.28 27.38
CA PRO A 128 -0.62 -0.13 28.81
C PRO A 128 -1.57 -1.17 29.39
N THR A 129 -1.01 -2.14 30.10
CA THR A 129 -1.78 -3.17 30.77
C THR A 129 -2.91 -2.49 31.52
N PRO A 130 -4.18 -2.85 31.30
CA PRO A 130 -5.27 -2.31 32.09
C PRO A 130 -5.16 -2.88 33.52
N SER A 131 -4.34 -2.23 34.35
CA SER A 131 -4.25 -2.43 35.81
C SER A 131 -5.45 -1.80 36.49
N TRP A 132 -6.67 -2.24 36.16
CA TRP A 132 -7.89 -1.76 36.80
C TRP A 132 -8.89 -2.86 37.18
N PHE A 133 -8.57 -4.13 36.90
CA PHE A 133 -9.29 -5.30 37.41
C PHE A 133 -8.46 -6.08 38.43
N GLU A 134 -8.10 -5.44 39.54
CA GLU A 134 -8.04 -6.16 40.83
C GLU A 134 -9.01 -5.46 41.76
N HIS A 135 -10.21 -6.04 41.85
CA HIS A 135 -11.29 -5.57 42.71
C HIS A 135 -10.95 -5.78 44.20
N PRO A 136 -11.51 -4.92 45.07
CA PRO A 136 -11.34 -4.99 46.53
C PRO A 136 -12.36 -5.93 47.20
N GLY A 137 -11.95 -6.58 48.29
CA GLY A 137 -12.80 -7.19 49.32
C GLY A 137 -13.17 -8.67 49.09
N GLY A 138 -13.13 -9.58 50.07
CA GLY A 138 -12.80 -9.47 51.48
C GLY A 138 -12.91 -10.85 52.15
N SER A 139 -12.11 -11.02 53.20
CA SER A 139 -12.37 -11.78 54.45
C SER A 139 -12.98 -13.18 54.42
N THR A 140 -12.30 -14.14 55.08
CA THR A 140 -12.80 -14.81 56.31
C THR A 140 -11.65 -15.48 57.09
N MET A 141 -11.70 -15.29 58.42
CA MET A 141 -10.72 -15.65 59.46
C MET A 141 -10.66 -17.15 59.82
N ALA A 142 -9.52 -17.57 60.39
CA ALA A 142 -9.45 -18.36 61.63
C ALA A 142 -8.01 -18.21 62.23
N GLN A 143 -7.81 -17.48 63.34
CA GLN A 143 -7.66 -18.00 64.72
C GLN A 143 -6.53 -19.07 64.83
N THR A 144 -5.48 -18.95 65.65
CA THR A 144 -5.38 -18.70 67.10
C THR A 144 -3.91 -18.58 67.55
N ARG A 145 -3.64 -17.80 68.62
CA ARG A 145 -2.59 -17.94 69.68
C ARG A 145 -1.11 -18.03 69.22
N GLY A 146 -0.12 -17.31 69.74
CA GLY A 146 0.06 -16.50 70.94
C GLY A 146 1.55 -16.57 71.36
N ARG A 147 2.06 -15.48 71.99
CA ARG A 147 3.37 -15.32 72.69
C ARG A 147 4.63 -15.30 71.80
N SER A 148 5.71 -14.59 72.11
CA SER A 148 6.08 -13.46 73.00
C SER A 148 7.57 -13.20 72.73
N LEU A 149 7.98 -11.92 72.80
CA LEU A 149 9.31 -11.36 73.10
C LEU A 149 10.53 -11.83 72.29
#